data_AF-A0A6H5I7Z6-F1
#
_entry.id   AF-A0A6H5I7Z6-F1
#
_cell.length_a   1.000
_cell.length_b   1.000
_cell.length_c   1.000
_cell.angle_alpha   90.00
_cell.angle_beta   90.00
_cell.angle_gamma   90.00
#
_symmetry.space_group_name_H-M   'P 1'
#
loop_
_entity.id
_entity.type
_entity.pdbx_description
1 polymer ?
#
loop_
_entity_poly.entity_id
_entity_poly.type
_entity_poly.pdbx_seq_one_letter_code
_entity_poly.pdbx_strand_id
1 'polypeptide(L)'
;MSDTDVPAAAAAPAPDASDDKLPLNYLVKGHLIAKADKFYAAEQYVTYFYANAVPMWNSINNGNWKHMEDKIVRPLAATKGDIEVWVGAFGVLQLEGKDIYLGKRKRQEHPTMPVPKILFKVAYSRQSNQGLVFLAANNPYLEDAQVADYIVCPEYARCRELHDKFNNKDKGFMYCCSIPDFLANPEVQTLGLPIGVPNDIAPIL
;
A
#
# COMPACT_ATOMS: atom_id res chain seq x y z
N MET A 1 -27.85 40.66 37.43
CA MET A 1 -26.55 40.05 37.10
C MET A 1 -26.48 40.03 35.59
N SER A 2 -25.80 41.03 35.03
CA SER A 2 -25.70 41.28 33.60
C SER A 2 -24.63 40.37 33.00
N ASP A 3 -25.03 39.57 32.02
CA ASP A 3 -24.12 38.89 31.10
C ASP A 3 -23.20 39.94 30.47
N THR A 4 -21.89 39.71 30.58
CA THR A 4 -20.89 40.47 29.82
C THR A 4 -20.35 39.53 28.75
N ASP A 5 -20.65 39.90 27.51
CA ASP A 5 -20.26 39.23 26.28
C ASP A 5 -18.74 38.99 26.21
N VAL A 6 -18.35 37.73 26.03
CA VAL A 6 -17.01 37.38 25.55
C VAL A 6 -17.00 37.63 24.04
N PRO A 7 -16.10 38.47 23.50
CA PRO A 7 -16.08 38.73 22.07
C PRO A 7 -15.68 37.45 21.33
N ALA A 8 -16.49 37.06 20.35
CA ALA A 8 -16.14 36.00 19.42
C ALA A 8 -14.83 36.36 18.72
N ALA A 9 -13.82 35.51 18.87
CA ALA A 9 -12.59 35.63 18.08
C ALA A 9 -12.96 35.57 16.60
N ALA A 10 -12.66 36.65 15.87
CA ALA A 10 -12.83 36.68 14.43
C ALA A 10 -12.03 35.52 13.82
N ALA A 11 -12.72 34.62 13.12
CA ALA A 11 -12.08 33.58 12.35
C ALA A 11 -11.10 34.23 11.36
N ALA A 12 -9.86 33.72 11.34
CA ALA A 12 -8.90 34.13 10.34
C ALA A 12 -9.52 33.91 8.93
N PRO A 13 -9.32 34.86 7.99
CA PRO A 13 -9.84 34.68 6.65
C PRO A 13 -9.30 33.39 6.04
N ALA A 14 -10.19 32.62 5.41
CA ALA A 14 -9.80 31.43 4.67
C ALA A 14 -8.74 31.83 3.62
N PRO A 15 -7.66 31.04 3.47
CA PRO A 15 -6.65 31.33 2.46
C PRO A 15 -7.31 31.37 1.08
N ASP A 16 -6.88 32.36 0.29
CA ASP A 16 -7.34 32.63 -1.06
C ASP A 16 -7.25 31.37 -1.94
N ALA A 17 -8.34 31.07 -2.64
CA ALA A 17 -8.47 29.94 -3.53
C ALA A 17 -7.82 30.27 -4.89
N SER A 18 -6.53 30.61 -4.87
CA SER A 18 -5.69 30.45 -6.06
C SER A 18 -5.24 28.99 -6.12
N ASP A 19 -5.30 28.43 -7.34
CA ASP A 19 -5.16 27.02 -7.75
C ASP A 19 -3.82 26.32 -7.36
N ASP A 20 -3.47 26.33 -6.07
CA ASP A 20 -2.37 25.55 -5.48
C ASP A 20 -2.85 24.11 -5.28
N LYS A 21 -2.90 23.34 -6.37
CA LYS A 21 -2.93 21.88 -6.26
C LYS A 21 -1.68 21.48 -5.48
N LEU A 22 -1.88 21.05 -4.23
CA LEU A 22 -0.84 20.37 -3.45
C LEU A 22 -0.11 19.39 -4.37
N PRO A 23 1.24 19.35 -4.34
CA PRO A 23 2.00 18.46 -5.21
C PRO A 23 1.43 17.04 -5.11
N LEU A 24 1.27 16.33 -6.22
CA LEU A 24 0.64 15.00 -6.25
C LEU A 24 1.33 13.97 -5.33
N ASN A 25 2.60 14.21 -5.02
CA ASN A 25 3.48 13.33 -4.25
C ASN A 25 3.72 13.90 -2.84
N TYR A 26 2.94 13.42 -1.89
CA TYR A 26 3.17 13.54 -0.45
C TYR A 26 2.82 12.23 0.23
N LEU A 27 3.38 11.99 1.42
CA LEU A 27 3.07 10.78 2.19
C LEU A 27 1.72 10.93 2.89
N VAL A 28 0.92 9.87 2.80
CA VAL A 28 -0.37 9.74 3.47
C VAL A 28 -0.37 8.52 4.38
N LYS A 29 -1.39 8.44 5.23
CA LYS A 29 -1.76 7.22 5.94
C LYS A 29 -2.32 6.22 4.92
N GLY A 30 -1.46 5.38 4.34
CA GLY A 30 -1.86 4.31 3.44
C GLY A 30 -2.43 3.14 4.25
N HIS A 31 -3.71 2.83 4.06
CA HIS A 31 -4.36 1.74 4.79
C HIS A 31 -3.95 0.38 4.20
N LEU A 32 -3.58 -0.57 5.07
CA LEU A 32 -3.28 -1.94 4.66
C LEU A 32 -4.59 -2.71 4.41
N ILE A 33 -5.44 -2.78 5.43
CA ILE A 33 -6.82 -3.27 5.29
C ILE A 33 -7.69 -2.10 4.83
N ALA A 34 -8.28 -2.19 3.65
CA ALA A 34 -9.11 -1.12 3.11
C ALA A 34 -10.48 -1.09 3.80
N LYS A 35 -11.00 0.12 4.03
CA LYS A 35 -12.38 0.33 4.53
C LYS A 35 -13.41 -0.41 3.69
N ALA A 36 -13.23 -0.38 2.37
CA ALA A 36 -14.18 -0.94 1.41
C ALA A 36 -14.24 -2.49 1.45
N ASP A 37 -13.31 -3.14 2.16
CA ASP A 37 -13.31 -4.59 2.35
C ASP A 37 -14.09 -5.01 3.62
N LYS A 38 -14.69 -4.04 4.33
CA LYS A 38 -15.44 -4.26 5.58
C LYS A 38 -16.90 -3.90 5.43
N PHE A 39 -17.76 -4.73 6.00
CA PHE A 39 -19.22 -4.57 5.91
C PHE A 39 -19.74 -3.72 7.06
N TYR A 40 -19.32 -4.00 8.29
CA TYR A 40 -19.84 -3.32 9.47
C TYR A 40 -19.14 -1.98 9.71
N ALA A 41 -19.90 -0.99 10.18
CA ALA A 41 -19.36 0.35 10.48
C ALA A 41 -18.20 0.29 11.50
N ALA A 42 -18.31 -0.56 12.54
CA ALA A 42 -17.26 -0.74 13.53
C ALA A 42 -15.94 -1.23 12.90
N GLU A 43 -16.01 -2.21 11.99
CA GLU A 43 -14.83 -2.69 11.26
C GLU A 43 -14.24 -1.60 10.36
N GLN A 44 -15.10 -0.86 9.65
CA GLN A 44 -14.69 0.26 8.82
C GLN A 44 -13.95 1.33 9.62
N TYR A 45 -14.40 1.67 10.84
CA TYR A 45 -13.72 2.64 11.71
C TYR A 45 -12.33 2.16 12.15
N VAL A 46 -12.19 0.88 12.48
CA VAL A 46 -10.90 0.30 12.90
C VAL A 46 -9.85 0.39 11.79
N THR A 47 -10.25 0.38 10.51
CA THR A 47 -9.29 0.53 9.39
C THR A 47 -8.52 1.86 9.40
N TYR A 48 -9.01 2.89 10.09
CA TYR A 48 -8.35 4.20 10.18
C TYR A 48 -7.28 4.30 11.28
N PHE A 49 -7.10 3.26 12.10
CA PHE A 49 -6.09 3.22 13.15
C PHE A 49 -4.68 3.15 12.55
N TYR A 50 -3.71 3.80 13.21
CA TYR A 50 -2.31 3.78 12.75
C TYR A 50 -1.68 2.38 12.76
N ALA A 51 -2.21 1.45 13.55
CA ALA A 51 -1.81 0.04 13.52
C ALA A 51 -2.11 -0.63 12.17
N ASN A 52 -3.05 -0.09 11.38
CA ASN A 52 -3.43 -0.57 10.05
C ASN A 52 -2.85 0.30 8.93
N ALA A 53 -1.82 1.11 9.22
CA ALA A 53 -1.32 2.07 8.25
C ALA A 53 0.20 2.08 8.13
N VAL A 54 0.66 2.30 6.90
CA VAL A 54 2.05 2.58 6.59
C VAL A 54 2.17 3.92 5.86
N PRO A 55 3.33 4.59 5.92
CA PRO A 55 3.58 5.76 5.08
C PRO A 55 3.55 5.34 3.60
N MET A 56 2.56 5.83 2.86
CA MET A 56 2.44 5.53 1.43
C MET A 56 2.40 6.84 0.65
N TRP A 57 3.02 6.89 -0.53
CA TRP A 57 2.87 8.07 -1.39
C TRP A 57 1.42 8.17 -1.89
N ASN A 58 0.84 9.36 -1.81
CA ASN A 58 -0.54 9.62 -2.18
C ASN A 58 -0.87 9.17 -3.62
N SER A 59 0.06 9.44 -4.55
CA SER A 59 -0.04 9.05 -5.95
C SER A 59 -0.10 7.54 -6.17
N ILE A 60 0.49 6.76 -5.26
CA ILE A 60 0.51 5.30 -5.26
C ILE A 60 -0.75 4.75 -4.58
N ASN A 61 -1.05 5.27 -3.37
CA ASN A 61 -2.23 4.90 -2.60
C ASN A 61 -3.53 5.12 -3.38
N ASN A 62 -3.68 6.30 -4.00
CA ASN A 62 -4.84 6.62 -4.84
C ASN A 62 -4.64 6.24 -6.32
N GLY A 63 -3.51 5.62 -6.66
CA GLY A 63 -3.16 5.16 -8.00
C GLY A 63 -3.41 3.67 -8.18
N ASN A 64 -2.36 2.95 -8.55
CA ASN A 64 -2.44 1.54 -8.89
C ASN A 64 -2.77 0.65 -7.67
N TRP A 65 -2.40 1.06 -6.45
CA TRP A 65 -2.78 0.33 -5.24
C TRP A 65 -4.30 0.22 -5.09
N LYS A 66 -4.99 1.37 -5.09
CA LYS A 66 -6.46 1.43 -5.07
C LYS A 66 -7.08 0.74 -6.28
N HIS A 67 -6.48 0.88 -7.47
CA HIS A 67 -6.97 0.20 -8.66
C HIS A 67 -6.96 -1.33 -8.49
N MET A 68 -5.86 -1.88 -7.97
CA MET A 68 -5.73 -3.31 -7.69
C MET A 68 -6.78 -3.78 -6.66
N GLU A 69 -7.01 -3.02 -5.60
CA GLU A 69 -8.04 -3.34 -4.60
C GLU A 69 -9.45 -3.35 -5.21
N ASP A 70 -9.80 -2.28 -5.93
CA ASP A 70 -11.16 -2.04 -6.41
C ASP A 70 -11.54 -2.89 -7.63
N LYS A 71 -10.58 -3.17 -8.51
CA LYS A 71 -10.83 -3.74 -9.84
C LYS A 71 -10.30 -5.16 -10.02
N ILE A 72 -9.47 -5.65 -9.09
CA ILE A 72 -8.87 -6.98 -9.20
C ILE A 72 -9.21 -7.80 -7.96
N VAL A 73 -8.63 -7.48 -6.80
CA VAL A 73 -8.73 -8.34 -5.61
C VAL A 73 -10.17 -8.47 -5.10
N ARG A 74 -10.92 -7.38 -4.99
CA ARG A 74 -12.32 -7.46 -4.51
C ARG A 74 -13.23 -8.20 -5.50
N PRO A 75 -13.17 -7.96 -6.83
CA PRO A 75 -13.94 -8.75 -7.80
C PRO A 75 -13.59 -10.24 -7.85
N LEU A 76 -12.37 -10.66 -7.46
CA LEU A 76 -12.03 -12.09 -7.39
C LEU A 76 -13.00 -12.86 -6.50
N ALA A 77 -13.47 -12.27 -5.40
CA ALA A 77 -14.40 -12.93 -4.48
C ALA A 77 -15.72 -13.33 -5.16
N ALA A 78 -16.17 -12.57 -6.16
CA ALA A 78 -17.39 -12.88 -6.90
C ALA A 78 -17.23 -14.09 -7.85
N THR A 79 -16.01 -14.45 -8.22
CA THR A 79 -15.72 -15.50 -9.22
C THR A 79 -14.99 -16.71 -8.65
N LYS A 80 -14.31 -16.56 -7.51
CA LYS A 80 -13.43 -17.57 -6.90
C LYS A 80 -13.85 -17.96 -5.47
N GLY A 81 -14.98 -17.44 -4.99
CA GLY A 81 -15.46 -17.64 -3.63
C GLY A 81 -14.65 -16.83 -2.61
N ASP A 82 -14.55 -17.35 -1.38
CA ASP A 82 -13.83 -16.65 -0.31
C ASP A 82 -12.35 -16.48 -0.66
N ILE A 83 -11.87 -15.23 -0.59
CA ILE A 83 -10.47 -14.87 -0.81
C ILE A 83 -9.84 -14.52 0.53
N GLU A 84 -8.78 -15.23 0.88
CA GLU A 84 -7.89 -14.86 1.96
C GLU A 84 -6.91 -13.80 1.46
N VAL A 85 -6.84 -12.69 2.20
CA VAL A 85 -5.99 -11.55 1.85
C VAL A 85 -5.01 -11.29 2.98
N TRP A 86 -3.72 -11.32 2.64
CA TRP A 86 -2.66 -10.81 3.50
C TRP A 86 -2.05 -9.58 2.87
N VAL A 87 -1.76 -8.58 3.68
CA VAL A 87 -1.29 -7.28 3.20
C VAL A 87 -0.23 -6.76 4.15
N GLY A 88 0.80 -6.13 3.59
CA GLY A 88 1.90 -5.61 4.37
C GLY A 88 2.85 -4.79 3.53
N ALA A 89 3.98 -4.46 4.15
CA ALA A 89 5.02 -3.66 3.52
C ALA A 89 6.37 -4.02 4.13
N PHE A 90 7.45 -3.86 3.36
CA PHE A 90 8.82 -4.14 3.82
C PHE A 90 9.87 -3.32 3.06
N GLY A 91 11.11 -3.43 3.53
CA GLY A 91 12.23 -2.59 3.11
C GLY A 91 12.08 -1.13 3.56
N VAL A 92 13.12 -0.34 3.35
CA VAL A 92 13.09 1.12 3.57
C VAL A 92 13.30 1.81 2.24
N LEU A 93 12.40 2.75 1.90
CA LEU A 93 12.51 3.55 0.69
C LEU A 93 13.79 4.38 0.77
N GLN A 94 14.56 4.36 -0.31
CA GLN A 94 15.70 5.25 -0.51
C GLN A 94 15.41 6.25 -1.62
N LEU A 95 15.62 7.53 -1.34
CA LEU A 95 15.63 8.60 -2.35
C LEU A 95 16.98 9.30 -2.29
N GLU A 96 17.63 9.49 -3.44
CA GLU A 96 18.96 10.11 -3.53
C GLU A 96 20.00 9.46 -2.61
N GLY A 97 19.94 8.12 -2.45
CA GLY A 97 20.83 7.35 -1.58
C GLY A 97 20.58 7.52 -0.08
N LYS A 98 19.44 8.08 0.33
CA LYS A 98 19.08 8.27 1.74
C LYS A 98 17.81 7.51 2.08
N ASP A 99 17.86 6.74 3.15
CA ASP A 99 16.68 6.11 3.74
C ASP A 99 15.68 7.16 4.22
N ILE A 100 14.40 6.95 3.90
CA ILE A 100 13.32 7.88 4.22
C ILE A 100 12.53 7.39 5.44
N TYR A 101 12.43 8.27 6.44
CA TYR A 101 11.70 8.05 7.69
C TYR A 101 10.85 9.27 8.04
N LEU A 102 9.68 9.06 8.67
CA LEU A 102 8.77 10.15 9.04
C LEU A 102 9.17 10.90 10.32
N GLY A 103 10.17 10.44 11.06
CA GLY A 103 10.60 11.11 12.27
C GLY A 103 12.02 10.77 12.69
N LYS A 104 12.60 11.67 13.48
CA LYS A 104 13.83 11.45 14.23
C LYS A 104 13.49 11.66 15.70
N ARG A 105 13.73 10.67 16.55
CA ARG A 105 13.37 10.79 17.96
C ARG A 105 14.51 11.51 18.69
N LYS A 106 14.26 12.67 19.30
CA LYS A 106 15.32 13.47 19.99
C LYS A 106 16.14 12.73 21.06
N ARG A 107 15.69 11.56 21.53
CA ARG A 107 16.36 10.74 22.57
C ARG A 107 16.86 9.36 22.07
N GLN A 108 16.66 9.04 20.80
CA GLN A 108 17.19 7.82 20.19
C GLN A 108 17.85 8.25 18.88
N GLU A 109 19.13 7.95 18.69
CA GLU A 109 19.84 8.28 17.44
C GLU A 109 19.27 7.56 16.21
N HIS A 110 18.30 6.66 16.41
CA HIS A 110 17.66 5.91 15.34
C HIS A 110 16.38 6.62 14.83
N PRO A 111 16.24 6.76 13.50
CA PRO A 111 15.03 7.29 12.91
C PRO A 111 13.84 6.37 13.20
N THR A 112 12.65 6.96 13.26
CA THR A 112 11.40 6.24 13.60
C THR A 112 10.46 6.26 12.40
N MET A 113 9.67 5.19 12.23
CA MET A 113 8.66 5.04 11.18
C MET A 113 9.26 5.08 9.77
N PRO A 114 9.87 3.97 9.30
CA PRO A 114 10.36 3.87 7.93
C PRO A 114 9.22 4.05 6.94
N VAL A 115 9.51 4.75 5.84
CA VAL A 115 8.67 4.69 4.65
C VAL A 115 9.01 3.37 3.94
N PRO A 116 8.07 2.42 3.80
CA PRO A 116 8.38 1.14 3.19
C PRO A 116 8.80 1.30 1.73
N LYS A 117 9.72 0.46 1.26
CA LYS A 117 10.14 0.38 -0.14
C LYS A 117 9.11 -0.36 -1.00
N ILE A 118 8.62 -1.49 -0.48
CA ILE A 118 7.69 -2.40 -1.15
C ILE A 118 6.41 -2.51 -0.34
N LEU A 119 5.28 -2.48 -1.04
CA LEU A 119 3.97 -2.85 -0.53
C LEU A 119 3.57 -4.18 -1.18
N PHE A 120 2.90 -5.06 -0.46
CA PHE A 120 2.39 -6.30 -1.03
C PHE A 120 0.97 -6.60 -0.60
N LYS A 121 0.24 -7.29 -1.47
CA LYS A 121 -1.06 -7.89 -1.18
C LYS A 121 -1.11 -9.29 -1.77
N VAL A 122 -1.27 -10.29 -0.92
CA VAL A 122 -1.51 -11.68 -1.29
C VAL A 122 -3.01 -11.87 -1.41
N ALA A 123 -3.48 -12.47 -2.50
CA ALA A 123 -4.86 -12.90 -2.68
C ALA A 123 -4.89 -14.40 -2.98
N TYR A 124 -5.56 -15.19 -2.14
CA TYR A 124 -5.57 -16.64 -2.22
C TYR A 124 -6.98 -17.19 -2.00
N SER A 125 -7.44 -18.05 -2.91
CA SER A 125 -8.65 -18.85 -2.72
C SER A 125 -8.26 -20.27 -2.29
N ARG A 126 -8.65 -20.65 -1.06
CA ARG A 126 -8.51 -22.04 -0.59
C ARG A 126 -9.35 -23.01 -1.40
N GLN A 127 -10.50 -22.57 -1.90
CA GLN A 127 -11.45 -23.44 -2.61
C GLN A 127 -10.88 -23.92 -3.95
N SER A 128 -10.23 -23.02 -4.70
CA SER A 128 -9.63 -23.35 -6.00
C SER A 128 -8.13 -23.65 -5.93
N ASN A 129 -7.50 -23.53 -4.76
CA ASN A 129 -6.03 -23.55 -4.60
C ASN A 129 -5.32 -22.60 -5.59
N GLN A 130 -5.87 -21.39 -5.75
CA GLN A 130 -5.32 -20.38 -6.65
C GLN A 130 -4.95 -19.13 -5.87
N GLY A 131 -3.85 -18.49 -6.22
CA GLY A 131 -3.45 -17.23 -5.61
C GLY A 131 -2.32 -16.53 -6.33
N LEU A 132 -2.18 -15.24 -6.04
CA LEU A 132 -1.10 -14.38 -6.53
C LEU A 132 -0.71 -13.39 -5.44
N VAL A 133 0.53 -12.91 -5.54
CA VAL A 133 1.01 -11.75 -4.78
C VAL A 133 1.10 -10.58 -5.72
N PHE A 134 0.48 -9.47 -5.35
CA PHE A 134 0.63 -8.16 -5.99
C PHE A 134 1.67 -7.37 -5.21
N LEU A 135 2.68 -6.84 -5.89
CA LEU A 135 3.71 -6.00 -5.29
C LEU A 135 3.67 -4.61 -5.93
N ALA A 136 3.86 -3.58 -5.11
CA ALA A 136 3.95 -2.20 -5.56
C ALA A 136 5.23 -1.56 -5.04
N ALA A 137 5.95 -0.86 -5.93
CA ALA A 137 7.04 0.03 -5.55
C ALA A 137 6.44 1.28 -4.91
N ASN A 138 6.72 1.55 -3.64
CA ASN A 138 6.27 2.75 -2.94
C ASN A 138 7.21 3.95 -3.25
N ASN A 139 7.46 4.19 -4.54
CA ASN A 139 8.32 5.25 -5.03
C ASN A 139 7.72 5.89 -6.29
N PRO A 140 7.18 7.12 -6.22
CA PRO A 140 6.64 7.81 -7.38
C PRO A 140 7.72 8.44 -8.27
N TYR A 141 8.99 8.35 -7.86
CA TYR A 141 10.17 8.83 -8.60
C TYR A 141 10.98 7.66 -9.16
N LEU A 142 10.35 6.51 -9.37
CA LEU A 142 11.02 5.31 -9.85
C LEU A 142 11.42 5.47 -11.32
N GLU A 143 12.71 5.36 -11.60
CA GLU A 143 13.24 5.36 -12.97
C GLU A 143 13.39 3.93 -13.53
N ASP A 144 13.41 3.78 -14.86
CA ASP A 144 13.48 2.45 -15.50
C ASP A 144 14.73 1.67 -15.09
N ALA A 145 15.86 2.37 -14.94
CA ALA A 145 17.12 1.79 -14.50
C ALA A 145 17.07 1.20 -13.09
N GLN A 146 16.09 1.60 -12.27
CA GLN A 146 15.96 1.18 -10.87
C GLN A 146 14.90 0.11 -10.67
N VAL A 147 14.09 -0.22 -11.69
CA VAL A 147 12.96 -1.16 -11.55
C VAL A 147 13.41 -2.53 -11.01
N ALA A 148 14.57 -3.01 -11.44
CA ALA A 148 15.14 -4.27 -10.99
C ALA A 148 15.31 -4.34 -9.46
N ASP A 149 15.59 -3.21 -8.79
CA ASP A 149 15.75 -3.13 -7.34
C ASP A 149 14.43 -3.32 -6.57
N TYR A 150 13.29 -3.33 -7.28
CA TYR A 150 11.95 -3.51 -6.73
C TYR A 150 11.34 -4.88 -7.11
N ILE A 151 12.06 -5.71 -7.86
CA ILE A 151 11.66 -7.07 -8.21
C ILE A 151 12.12 -8.03 -7.09
N VAL A 152 11.15 -8.64 -6.43
CA VAL A 152 11.30 -9.47 -5.22
C VAL A 152 11.25 -10.96 -5.57
N CYS A 153 10.51 -11.29 -6.63
CA CYS A 153 10.21 -12.65 -7.07
C CYS A 153 10.09 -12.65 -8.61
N PRO A 154 10.30 -13.81 -9.29
CA PRO A 154 10.07 -13.95 -10.72
C PRO A 154 8.65 -13.51 -11.10
N GLU A 155 8.57 -12.65 -12.11
CA GLU A 155 7.31 -12.04 -12.49
C GLU A 155 6.37 -13.01 -13.21
N TYR A 156 5.10 -13.00 -12.81
CA TYR A 156 3.99 -13.54 -13.58
C TYR A 156 3.49 -12.51 -14.60
N ALA A 157 4.06 -12.55 -15.81
CA ALA A 157 3.88 -11.53 -16.86
C ALA A 157 2.40 -11.22 -17.20
N ARG A 158 1.53 -12.24 -17.19
CA ARG A 158 0.09 -12.10 -17.47
C ARG A 158 -0.58 -11.02 -16.60
N CYS A 159 -0.08 -10.78 -15.39
CA CYS A 159 -0.62 -9.74 -14.52
C CYS A 159 -0.50 -8.34 -15.14
N ARG A 160 0.68 -7.98 -15.67
CA ARG A 160 0.87 -6.69 -16.34
C ARG A 160 0.32 -6.67 -17.77
N GLU A 161 0.20 -7.82 -18.43
CA GLU A 161 -0.48 -7.94 -19.73
C GLU A 161 -1.98 -7.61 -19.61
N LEU A 162 -2.65 -8.07 -18.54
CA LEU A 162 -4.06 -7.79 -18.28
C LEU A 162 -4.29 -6.41 -17.64
N HIS A 163 -3.26 -5.85 -17.00
CA HIS A 163 -3.34 -4.60 -16.23
C HIS A 163 -2.20 -3.65 -16.62
N ASP A 164 -2.27 -3.11 -17.84
CA ASP A 164 -1.28 -2.21 -18.42
C ASP A 164 -0.92 -0.99 -17.53
N LYS A 165 -1.90 -0.49 -16.76
CA LYS A 165 -1.74 0.61 -15.79
C LYS A 165 -0.64 0.36 -14.78
N PHE A 166 -0.33 -0.90 -14.47
CA PHE A 166 0.73 -1.28 -13.54
C PHE A 166 2.13 -0.85 -14.00
N ASN A 167 2.31 -0.54 -15.29
CA ASN A 167 3.55 0.06 -15.80
C ASN A 167 3.70 1.55 -15.49
N ASN A 168 2.63 2.23 -15.06
CA ASN A 168 2.68 3.65 -14.73
C ASN A 168 3.34 3.89 -13.36
N LYS A 169 4.63 4.25 -13.38
CA LYS A 169 5.46 4.47 -12.18
C LYS A 169 4.98 5.66 -11.35
N ASP A 170 4.44 6.70 -11.98
CA ASP A 170 3.86 7.87 -11.27
C ASP A 170 2.63 7.52 -10.44
N LYS A 171 2.01 6.36 -10.71
CA LYS A 171 0.86 5.82 -9.97
C LYS A 171 1.22 4.59 -9.13
N GLY A 172 2.51 4.29 -9.02
CA GLY A 172 3.05 3.10 -8.37
C GLY A 172 3.24 1.96 -9.36
N PHE A 173 4.49 1.68 -9.71
CA PHE A 173 4.82 0.48 -10.47
C PHE A 173 4.36 -0.77 -9.73
N MET A 174 3.67 -1.67 -10.43
CA MET A 174 3.18 -2.92 -9.86
C MET A 174 3.51 -4.11 -10.75
N TYR A 175 3.67 -5.27 -10.14
CA TYR A 175 3.76 -6.55 -10.82
C TYR A 175 3.25 -7.64 -9.89
N CYS A 176 3.20 -8.87 -10.38
CA CYS A 176 2.70 -10.00 -9.62
C CYS A 176 3.64 -11.18 -9.72
N CYS A 177 3.60 -12.06 -8.72
CA CYS A 177 4.32 -13.33 -8.74
C CYS A 177 3.55 -14.40 -7.97
N SER A 178 4.05 -15.64 -8.03
CA SER A 178 3.48 -16.75 -7.28
C SER A 178 3.68 -16.55 -5.76
N ILE A 179 2.78 -17.10 -4.95
CA ILE A 179 2.92 -17.07 -3.50
C ILE A 179 4.17 -17.83 -3.03
N PRO A 180 4.51 -19.04 -3.56
CA PRO A 180 5.73 -19.73 -3.20
C PRO A 180 7.00 -18.92 -3.50
N ASP A 181 7.10 -18.29 -4.67
CA ASP A 181 8.28 -17.49 -5.04
C ASP A 181 8.45 -16.28 -4.12
N PHE A 182 7.34 -15.62 -3.76
CA PHE A 182 7.35 -14.52 -2.80
C PHE A 182 7.85 -14.96 -1.42
N LEU A 183 7.34 -16.09 -0.90
CA LEU A 183 7.73 -16.62 0.41
C LEU A 183 9.15 -17.21 0.44
N ALA A 184 9.70 -17.58 -0.72
CA ALA A 184 11.08 -18.04 -0.86
C ALA A 184 12.10 -16.89 -0.78
N ASN A 185 11.68 -15.63 -0.93
CA ASN A 185 12.59 -14.50 -0.86
C ASN A 185 13.15 -14.31 0.57
N PRO A 186 14.49 -14.22 0.75
CA PRO A 186 15.10 -14.09 2.08
C PRO A 186 14.65 -12.87 2.88
N GLU A 187 14.42 -11.71 2.23
CA GLU A 187 13.95 -10.51 2.92
C GLU A 187 12.51 -10.72 3.42
N VAL A 188 11.65 -11.34 2.61
CA VAL A 188 10.26 -11.67 2.97
C VAL A 188 10.21 -12.65 4.14
N GLN A 189 11.13 -13.62 4.21
CA GLN A 189 11.20 -14.58 5.32
C GLN A 189 11.45 -13.89 6.67
N THR A 190 12.18 -12.77 6.68
CA THR A 190 12.44 -12.03 7.92
C THR A 190 11.18 -11.40 8.53
N LEU A 191 10.11 -11.24 7.73
CA LEU A 191 8.83 -10.70 8.17
C LEU A 191 8.01 -11.71 9.00
N GLY A 192 8.35 -13.01 8.96
CA GLY A 192 7.65 -14.04 9.72
C GLY A 192 6.16 -14.13 9.40
N LEU A 193 5.78 -13.94 8.12
CA LEU A 193 4.38 -13.89 7.70
C LEU A 193 3.66 -15.20 8.04
N PRO A 194 2.47 -15.16 8.69
CA PRO A 194 1.73 -16.36 9.06
C PRO A 194 0.91 -16.92 7.88
N ILE A 195 1.53 -17.04 6.70
CA ILE A 195 0.87 -17.50 5.46
C ILE A 195 1.08 -19.01 5.34
N GLY A 196 0.12 -19.77 5.88
CA GLY A 196 0.07 -21.23 5.76
C GLY A 196 -0.70 -21.66 4.51
N VAL A 197 0.02 -21.89 3.41
CA VAL A 197 -0.53 -22.30 2.12
C VAL A 197 0.26 -23.48 1.52
N PRO A 198 -0.35 -24.29 0.63
CA PRO A 198 0.37 -25.35 -0.09
C PRO A 198 1.48 -24.79 -0.99
N ASN A 199 2.41 -25.64 -1.44
CA ASN A 199 3.46 -25.22 -2.38
C ASN A 199 2.98 -25.21 -3.85
N ASP A 200 1.87 -25.88 -4.16
CA ASP A 200 1.33 -26.10 -5.51
C ASP A 200 0.16 -25.16 -5.86
N ILE A 201 0.33 -23.87 -5.56
CA ILE A 201 -0.70 -22.85 -5.80
C ILE A 201 -0.64 -22.38 -7.25
N ALA A 202 -1.76 -22.48 -7.97
CA ALA A 202 -1.87 -21.95 -9.33
C ALA A 202 -2.16 -20.43 -9.33
N PRO A 203 -1.77 -19.68 -10.36
CA PRO A 203 -2.17 -18.27 -10.49
C PRO A 203 -3.71 -18.09 -10.51
N ILE A 204 -4.20 -17.00 -9.90
CA ILE A 204 -5.65 -16.71 -9.79
C ILE A 204 -6.22 -15.84 -10.93
N LEU A 205 -5.36 -15.30 -11.81
CA LEU A 205 -5.70 -14.45 -12.98
C LEU A 205 -5.48 -15.18 -14.32
#